data_AF-A0A7I7S2J2-F1
#
_entry.id   AF-A0A7I7S2J2-F1
#
_cell.length_a   1.000
_cell.length_b   1.000
_cell.length_c   1.000
_cell.angle_alpha   90.00
_cell.angle_beta   90.00
_cell.angle_gamma   90.00
#
_symmetry.space_group_name_H-M   'P 1'
#
loop_
_entity.id
_entity.type
_entity.pdbx_description
1 polymer ?
#
loop_
_entity_poly.entity_id
_entity_poly.type
_entity_poly.pdbx_seq_one_letter_code
_entity_poly.pdbx_strand_id
1 'polypeptide(L)'
;MTDWVVTIIGAVLVLVVVRDVFHTLFHPVGHGSIAPQVMKFVWWLLRLFPSDRRITSLTGPLGIGLVVITWGAIAVVGWAMLYYASMPEGFAYSSELDGLPRSTEFDSLYISLVTIGTLGFGDVVPTLAVLRLLVPLESLFGFMLLTAAVSWVLQIYPALHRRRVLALQLSTLRGVRRADPTLGIDSIPSDVLTGIANAVVEARNDFTQYGATYYFRDVEADASLAASLVYATELATEAADSKDDQIRLAGAMITSAVDSLATLLSEEFLQFDGDTAAVIKAYAEDHRHHD
;
A
#
# COMPACT_ATOMS: atom_id res chain seq x y z
N MET A 1 7.18 -31.63 23.82
CA MET A 1 5.88 -31.10 23.35
C MET A 1 5.98 -29.63 22.96
N THR A 2 6.71 -28.82 23.75
CA THR A 2 6.93 -27.39 23.49
C THR A 2 7.60 -27.12 22.15
N ASP A 3 8.61 -27.90 21.76
CA ASP A 3 9.39 -27.63 20.54
C ASP A 3 8.56 -27.79 19.25
N TRP A 4 7.69 -28.81 19.21
CA TRP A 4 6.75 -29.01 18.10
C TRP A 4 5.75 -27.86 17.97
N VAL A 5 5.29 -27.30 19.09
CA VAL A 5 4.38 -26.15 19.08
C VAL A 5 5.10 -24.93 18.50
N VAL A 6 6.36 -24.69 18.90
CA VAL A 6 7.19 -23.58 18.37
C VAL A 6 7.39 -23.73 16.86
N THR A 7 7.74 -24.92 16.38
CA THR A 7 7.90 -25.19 14.93
C THR A 7 6.60 -24.95 14.15
N ILE A 8 5.46 -25.41 14.68
CA ILE A 8 4.16 -25.21 14.04
C ILE A 8 3.83 -23.72 13.96
N ILE A 9 4.03 -22.98 15.05
CA ILE A 9 3.79 -21.52 15.05
C ILE A 9 4.71 -20.84 14.03
N GLY A 10 5.99 -21.21 13.98
CA GLY A 10 6.94 -20.67 13.00
C GLY A 10 6.48 -20.93 11.56
N ALA A 11 6.05 -22.15 11.25
CA ALA A 11 5.55 -22.51 9.93
C ALA A 11 4.28 -21.73 9.56
N VAL A 12 3.38 -21.52 10.53
CA VAL A 12 2.18 -20.68 10.35
C VAL A 12 2.58 -19.23 10.07
N LEU A 13 3.56 -18.66 10.77
CA LEU A 13 4.05 -17.30 10.51
C LEU A 13 4.60 -17.16 9.09
N VAL A 14 5.41 -18.11 8.62
CA VAL A 14 5.92 -18.13 7.24
C VAL A 14 4.76 -18.20 6.24
N LEU A 15 3.78 -19.07 6.46
CA LEU A 15 2.59 -19.18 5.60
C LEU A 15 1.74 -17.90 5.61
N VAL A 16 1.64 -17.21 6.74
CA VAL A 16 0.97 -15.91 6.83
C VAL A 16 1.66 -14.88 5.95
N VAL A 17 3.00 -14.80 5.97
CA VAL A 17 3.74 -13.89 5.08
C VAL A 17 3.55 -14.27 3.61
N VAL A 18 3.65 -15.56 3.24
CA VAL A 18 3.39 -16.03 1.87
C VAL A 18 2.01 -15.62 1.41
N ARG A 19 0.98 -15.90 2.22
CA ARG A 19 -0.42 -15.57 1.93
C ARG A 19 -0.59 -14.06 1.75
N ASP A 20 0.00 -13.27 2.63
CA ASP A 20 -0.15 -11.83 2.61
C ASP A 20 0.51 -11.19 1.39
N VAL A 21 1.73 -11.61 1.06
CA VAL A 21 2.44 -11.20 -0.16
C VAL A 21 1.65 -11.62 -1.40
N PHE A 22 1.13 -12.86 -1.43
CA PHE A 22 0.31 -13.36 -2.53
C PHE A 22 -0.93 -12.50 -2.76
N HIS A 23 -1.69 -12.21 -1.70
CA HIS A 23 -2.88 -11.36 -1.83
C HIS A 23 -2.53 -9.92 -2.18
N THR A 24 -1.48 -9.35 -1.58
CA THR A 24 -1.08 -7.95 -1.83
C THR A 24 -0.58 -7.73 -3.26
N LEU A 25 0.05 -8.72 -3.89
CA LEU A 25 0.74 -8.54 -5.18
C LEU A 25 0.13 -9.30 -6.34
N PHE A 26 -0.36 -10.51 -6.11
CA PHE A 26 -0.80 -11.41 -7.18
C PHE A 26 -2.32 -11.54 -7.25
N HIS A 27 -3.08 -10.98 -6.30
CA HIS A 27 -4.53 -11.04 -6.30
C HIS A 27 -5.16 -9.68 -6.63
N PRO A 28 -5.66 -9.45 -7.86
CA PRO A 28 -6.12 -8.14 -8.32
C PRO A 28 -7.30 -7.52 -7.53
N VAL A 29 -8.01 -8.33 -6.73
CA VAL A 29 -9.21 -7.94 -5.97
C VAL A 29 -9.04 -8.27 -4.48
N GLY A 30 -7.89 -8.80 -4.06
CA GLY A 30 -7.66 -9.19 -2.67
C GLY A 30 -6.81 -8.17 -1.94
N HIS A 31 -7.32 -7.59 -0.86
CA HIS A 31 -6.46 -6.86 0.06
C HIS A 31 -5.65 -7.85 0.90
N GLY A 32 -4.31 -7.73 0.90
CA GLY A 32 -3.50 -8.34 1.96
C GLY A 32 -3.99 -7.88 3.34
N SER A 33 -3.75 -8.68 4.37
CA SER A 33 -4.14 -8.36 5.74
C SER A 33 -3.12 -7.45 6.46
N ILE A 34 -1.82 -7.66 6.23
CA ILE A 34 -0.74 -6.98 6.95
C ILE A 34 -0.53 -5.58 6.39
N ALA A 35 -0.48 -5.42 5.06
CA ALA A 35 -0.19 -4.13 4.45
C ALA A 35 -1.18 -3.01 4.89
N PRO A 36 -2.52 -3.20 4.84
CA PRO A 36 -3.46 -2.19 5.31
C PRO A 36 -3.34 -1.92 6.82
N GLN A 37 -3.08 -2.95 7.64
CA GLN A 37 -2.91 -2.79 9.09
C GLN A 37 -1.68 -1.94 9.42
N VAL A 38 -0.56 -2.22 8.76
CA VAL A 38 0.67 -1.43 8.91
C VAL A 38 0.45 0.00 8.44
N MET A 39 -0.22 0.22 7.31
CA MET A 39 -0.51 1.58 6.82
C MET A 39 -1.43 2.35 7.79
N LYS A 40 -2.47 1.70 8.32
CA LYS A 40 -3.34 2.28 9.38
C LYS A 40 -2.55 2.63 10.63
N PHE A 41 -1.61 1.77 11.05
CA PHE A 41 -0.73 2.01 12.19
C PHE A 41 0.19 3.22 11.95
N VAL A 42 0.82 3.32 10.78
CA VAL A 42 1.65 4.48 10.39
C VAL A 42 0.82 5.75 10.41
N TRP A 43 -0.40 5.71 9.85
CA TRP A 43 -1.32 6.84 9.89
C TRP A 43 -1.71 7.25 11.30
N TRP A 44 -2.04 6.30 12.17
CA TRP A 44 -2.32 6.56 13.58
C TRP A 44 -1.13 7.18 14.29
N LEU A 45 0.07 6.64 14.09
CA LEU A 45 1.31 7.13 14.69
C LEU A 45 1.60 8.56 14.24
N LEU A 46 1.45 8.87 12.96
CA LEU A 46 1.67 10.20 12.41
C LEU A 46 0.59 11.21 12.82
N ARG A 47 -0.62 10.76 13.19
CA ARG A 47 -1.63 11.65 13.79
C ARG A 47 -1.22 12.15 15.18
N LEU A 48 -0.31 11.48 15.87
CA LEU A 48 0.21 11.90 17.18
C LEU A 48 1.22 13.06 17.08
N PHE A 49 1.80 13.28 15.91
CA PHE A 49 2.75 14.37 15.69
C PHE A 49 2.07 15.61 15.12
N PRO A 50 2.54 16.84 15.46
CA PRO A 50 2.05 18.08 14.86
C PRO A 50 2.14 17.99 13.33
N SER A 51 1.15 18.56 12.64
CA SER A 51 1.01 18.48 11.18
C SER A 51 2.07 19.32 10.46
N ASP A 52 3.33 18.92 10.56
CA ASP A 52 4.40 19.47 9.73
C ASP A 52 4.24 18.93 8.31
N ARG A 53 4.20 19.85 7.34
CA ARG A 53 3.99 19.55 5.91
C ARG A 53 5.03 18.56 5.38
N ARG A 54 6.25 18.58 5.92
CA ARG A 54 7.35 17.66 5.53
C ARG A 54 7.16 16.23 6.03
N ILE A 55 6.59 16.04 7.21
CA ILE A 55 6.37 14.71 7.79
C ILE A 55 5.19 14.02 7.08
N THR A 56 4.22 14.82 6.62
CA THR A 56 3.02 14.32 5.95
C THR A 56 3.32 13.70 4.58
N SER A 57 4.27 14.24 3.80
CA SER A 57 4.69 13.63 2.51
C SER A 57 5.44 12.31 2.65
N LEU A 58 6.11 12.09 3.77
CA LEU A 58 6.89 10.87 4.02
C LEU A 58 6.01 9.66 4.37
N THR A 59 4.73 9.88 4.67
CA THR A 59 3.77 8.84 5.09
C THR A 59 3.71 7.66 4.11
N GLY A 60 3.70 7.95 2.81
CA GLY A 60 3.60 6.94 1.76
C GLY A 60 4.85 6.05 1.66
N PRO A 61 6.03 6.62 1.34
CA PRO A 61 7.27 5.87 1.25
C PRO A 61 7.67 5.15 2.55
N LEU A 62 7.46 5.80 3.71
CA LEU A 62 7.72 5.16 5.01
C LEU A 62 6.76 4.00 5.26
N GLY A 63 5.49 4.14 4.89
CA GLY A 63 4.50 3.08 4.99
C GLY A 63 4.88 1.84 4.20
N ILE A 64 5.28 2.02 2.93
CA ILE A 64 5.79 0.92 2.10
C ILE A 64 7.00 0.25 2.76
N GLY A 65 7.98 1.05 3.19
CA GLY A 65 9.19 0.52 3.84
C GLY A 65 8.84 -0.29 5.10
N LEU A 66 7.91 0.19 5.91
CA LEU A 66 7.49 -0.50 7.12
C LEU A 66 6.74 -1.80 6.84
N VAL A 67 5.93 -1.87 5.77
CA VAL A 67 5.29 -3.13 5.33
C VAL A 67 6.35 -4.17 4.99
N VAL A 68 7.36 -3.80 4.19
CA VAL A 68 8.45 -4.70 3.79
C VAL A 68 9.27 -5.16 5.00
N ILE A 69 9.59 -4.24 5.92
CA ILE A 69 10.27 -4.57 7.18
C ILE A 69 9.42 -5.51 8.02
N THR A 70 8.10 -5.30 8.08
CA THR A 70 7.19 -6.15 8.85
C THR A 70 7.13 -7.57 8.28
N TRP A 71 7.01 -7.72 6.95
CA TRP A 71 7.09 -9.04 6.31
C TRP A 71 8.42 -9.73 6.60
N GLY A 72 9.54 -9.00 6.45
CA GLY A 72 10.87 -9.53 6.74
C GLY A 72 11.01 -9.96 8.20
N ALA A 73 10.55 -9.15 9.15
CA ALA A 73 10.62 -9.45 10.58
C ALA A 73 9.78 -10.68 10.94
N ILE A 74 8.54 -10.79 10.44
CA ILE A 74 7.67 -11.95 10.67
C ILE A 74 8.31 -13.21 10.04
N ALA A 75 8.87 -13.10 8.84
CA ALA A 75 9.54 -14.21 8.19
C ALA A 75 10.78 -14.67 8.98
N VAL A 76 11.64 -13.74 9.40
CA VAL A 76 12.82 -14.03 10.24
C VAL A 76 12.41 -14.75 11.52
N VAL A 77 11.39 -14.25 12.21
CA VAL A 77 10.90 -14.90 13.44
C VAL A 77 10.31 -16.28 13.12
N GLY A 78 9.55 -16.41 12.03
CA GLY A 78 8.97 -17.67 11.59
C GLY A 78 10.05 -18.73 11.34
N TRP A 79 11.04 -18.43 10.51
CA TRP A 79 12.15 -19.34 10.20
C TRP A 79 13.03 -19.63 11.41
N ALA A 80 13.33 -18.63 12.25
CA ALA A 80 14.04 -18.84 13.51
C ALA A 80 13.30 -19.86 14.41
N MET A 81 11.97 -19.81 14.49
CA MET A 81 11.17 -20.79 15.24
C MET A 81 11.20 -22.19 14.61
N LEU A 82 11.35 -22.32 13.28
CA LEU A 82 11.59 -23.63 12.64
C LEU A 82 12.93 -24.21 13.08
N TYR A 83 13.97 -23.39 13.16
CA TYR A 83 15.32 -23.83 13.55
C TYR A 83 15.45 -24.11 15.05
N TYR A 84 14.71 -23.39 15.88
CA TYR A 84 14.73 -23.50 17.34
C TYR A 84 14.62 -24.96 17.82
N ALA A 85 13.68 -25.72 17.25
CA ALA A 85 13.46 -27.12 17.65
C ALA A 85 14.58 -28.09 17.26
N SER A 86 15.45 -27.70 16.33
CA SER A 86 16.60 -28.51 15.89
C SER A 86 17.91 -28.04 16.50
N MET A 87 17.89 -27.05 17.38
CA MET A 87 19.08 -26.41 17.91
C MET A 87 19.42 -26.97 19.31
N PRO A 88 20.71 -27.22 19.63
CA PRO A 88 21.90 -27.05 18.79
C PRO A 88 22.23 -28.27 17.91
N GLU A 89 21.59 -29.41 18.15
CA GLU A 89 22.00 -30.72 17.63
C GLU A 89 21.99 -30.83 16.09
N GLY A 90 21.16 -30.03 15.43
CA GLY A 90 21.00 -29.99 13.98
C GLY A 90 21.98 -29.09 13.24
N PHE A 91 22.90 -28.44 13.95
CA PHE A 91 23.86 -27.49 13.40
C PHE A 91 25.28 -27.77 13.91
N ALA A 92 26.26 -27.52 13.05
CA ALA A 92 27.67 -27.46 13.43
C ALA A 92 28.09 -26.00 13.49
N TYR A 93 28.90 -25.68 14.49
CA TYR A 93 29.42 -24.34 14.74
C TYR A 93 30.91 -24.32 14.40
N SER A 94 31.39 -23.19 13.90
CA SER A 94 32.81 -22.99 13.63
C SER A 94 33.62 -22.93 14.93
N SER A 95 34.89 -23.31 14.86
CA SER A 95 35.80 -23.32 16.01
C SER A 95 36.06 -21.92 16.59
N GLU A 96 35.87 -20.87 15.79
CA GLU A 96 36.01 -19.48 16.21
C GLU A 96 34.92 -19.04 17.20
N LEU A 97 33.80 -19.78 17.26
CA LEU A 97 32.69 -19.53 18.18
C LEU A 97 32.79 -20.33 19.48
N ASP A 98 33.86 -21.10 19.68
CA ASP A 98 34.06 -21.89 20.89
C ASP A 98 34.35 -21.02 22.12
N GLY A 99 33.66 -21.31 23.23
CA GLY A 99 33.81 -20.59 24.49
C GLY A 99 32.98 -19.31 24.63
N LEU A 100 32.25 -18.90 23.58
CA LEU A 100 31.27 -17.81 23.68
C LEU A 100 29.99 -18.30 24.39
N PRO A 101 29.28 -17.43 25.14
CA PRO A 101 27.97 -17.74 25.69
C PRO A 101 26.98 -18.06 24.56
N ARG A 102 26.33 -19.23 24.63
CA ARG A 102 25.35 -19.66 23.62
C ARG A 102 23.93 -19.49 24.16
N SER A 103 23.03 -19.05 23.30
CA SER A 103 21.59 -19.15 23.57
C SER A 103 20.90 -19.69 22.32
N THR A 104 20.07 -20.69 22.50
CA THR A 104 19.31 -21.30 21.41
C THR A 104 18.42 -20.28 20.70
N GLU A 105 17.88 -19.31 21.43
CA GLU A 105 17.02 -18.24 20.91
C GLU A 105 17.79 -17.32 19.96
N PHE A 106 18.92 -16.75 20.42
CA PHE A 106 19.74 -15.86 19.61
C PHE A 106 20.38 -16.58 18.43
N ASP A 107 20.86 -17.81 18.59
CA ASP A 107 21.49 -18.55 17.49
C ASP A 107 20.46 -18.89 16.38
N SER A 108 19.22 -19.24 16.77
CA SER A 108 18.14 -19.50 15.80
C SER A 108 17.71 -18.25 15.05
N LEU A 109 17.67 -17.11 15.75
CA LEU A 109 17.40 -15.81 15.13
C LEU A 109 18.53 -15.38 14.18
N TYR A 110 19.77 -15.57 14.63
CA TYR A 110 20.97 -15.25 13.87
C TYR A 110 21.03 -16.02 12.56
N ILE A 111 20.88 -17.35 12.61
CA ILE A 111 20.94 -18.17 11.39
C ILE A 111 19.82 -17.82 10.41
N SER A 112 18.60 -17.53 10.89
CA SER A 112 17.53 -17.07 10.02
C SER A 112 17.86 -15.74 9.37
N LEU A 113 18.35 -14.76 10.14
CA LEU A 113 18.70 -13.44 9.63
C LEU A 113 19.77 -13.50 8.53
N VAL A 114 20.84 -14.29 8.74
CA VAL A 114 21.93 -14.41 7.75
C VAL A 114 21.52 -15.24 6.54
N THR A 115 20.62 -16.21 6.70
CA THR A 115 20.10 -17.06 5.62
C THR A 115 19.11 -16.32 4.75
N ILE A 116 18.08 -15.69 5.33
CA ILE A 116 17.07 -14.92 4.59
C ILE A 116 17.68 -13.68 3.93
N GLY A 117 18.66 -13.07 4.60
CA GLY A 117 19.45 -11.95 4.08
C GLY A 117 20.48 -12.37 3.04
N THR A 118 20.63 -13.67 2.75
CA THR A 118 21.59 -14.26 1.79
C THR A 118 23.06 -13.96 2.11
N LEU A 119 23.36 -13.60 3.36
CA LEU A 119 24.71 -13.25 3.82
C LEU A 119 25.57 -14.49 4.06
N GLY A 120 25.00 -15.49 4.75
CA GLY A 120 25.58 -16.83 4.89
C GLY A 120 27.04 -16.88 5.35
N PHE A 121 27.36 -16.34 6.53
CA PHE A 121 28.74 -16.30 7.06
C PHE A 121 29.43 -17.68 7.14
N GLY A 122 28.66 -18.77 7.24
CA GLY A 122 29.18 -20.13 7.25
C GLY A 122 29.74 -20.58 8.59
N ASP A 123 29.51 -19.79 9.63
CA ASP A 123 29.90 -20.04 11.02
C ASP A 123 28.92 -20.97 11.76
N VAL A 124 27.65 -21.01 11.31
CA VAL A 124 26.65 -22.00 11.73
C VAL A 124 26.10 -22.71 10.49
N VAL A 125 26.30 -24.02 10.39
CA VAL A 125 25.96 -24.82 9.20
C VAL A 125 25.05 -26.01 9.51
N PRO A 126 24.04 -26.32 8.68
CA PRO A 126 23.10 -27.41 8.94
C PRO A 126 23.75 -28.79 8.77
N THR A 127 23.60 -29.65 9.77
CA THR A 127 24.10 -31.04 9.75
C THR A 127 23.01 -32.05 9.36
N LEU A 128 21.75 -31.78 9.69
CA LEU A 128 20.62 -32.64 9.36
C LEU A 128 20.20 -32.51 7.89
N ALA A 129 19.82 -33.64 7.27
CA ALA A 129 19.39 -33.68 5.87
C ALA A 129 18.20 -32.74 5.57
N VAL A 130 17.23 -32.65 6.49
CA VAL A 130 16.07 -31.76 6.35
C VAL A 130 16.49 -30.28 6.41
N LEU A 131 17.37 -29.91 7.33
CA LEU A 131 17.86 -28.54 7.46
C LEU A 131 18.72 -28.13 6.25
N ARG A 132 19.48 -29.06 5.68
CA ARG A 132 20.23 -28.84 4.43
C ARG A 132 19.34 -28.54 3.22
N LEU A 133 18.05 -28.88 3.29
CA LEU A 133 17.05 -28.49 2.29
C LEU A 133 16.33 -27.18 2.69
N LEU A 134 15.94 -27.05 3.98
CA LEU A 134 15.20 -25.88 4.46
C LEU A 134 16.00 -24.59 4.40
N VAL A 135 17.28 -24.60 4.79
CA VAL A 135 18.12 -23.39 4.82
C VAL A 135 18.25 -22.75 3.42
N PRO A 136 18.59 -23.49 2.34
CA PRO A 136 18.55 -22.91 0.99
C PRO A 136 17.16 -22.42 0.56
N LEU A 137 16.08 -23.07 0.99
CA LEU A 137 14.70 -22.63 0.69
C LEU A 137 14.38 -21.30 1.38
N GLU A 138 14.88 -21.05 2.59
CA GLU A 138 14.74 -19.76 3.25
C GLU A 138 15.47 -18.66 2.47
N SER A 139 16.68 -18.90 1.97
CA SER A 139 17.38 -17.92 1.12
C SER A 139 16.60 -17.61 -0.17
N LEU A 140 16.05 -18.64 -0.82
CA LEU A 140 15.19 -18.45 -1.99
C LEU A 140 13.93 -17.66 -1.63
N PHE A 141 13.33 -17.95 -0.47
CA PHE A 141 12.20 -17.20 0.07
C PHE A 141 12.54 -15.73 0.29
N GLY A 142 13.67 -15.41 0.93
CA GLY A 142 14.15 -14.05 1.13
C GLY A 142 14.34 -13.29 -0.18
N PHE A 143 14.92 -13.96 -1.18
CA PHE A 143 15.08 -13.39 -2.53
C PHE A 143 13.73 -13.11 -3.22
N MET A 144 12.77 -14.05 -3.13
CA MET A 144 11.42 -13.86 -3.66
C MET A 144 10.70 -12.71 -2.94
N LEU A 145 10.84 -12.61 -1.60
CA LEU A 145 10.25 -11.54 -0.80
C LEU A 145 10.82 -10.17 -1.18
N LEU A 146 12.14 -10.05 -1.36
CA LEU A 146 12.77 -8.81 -1.82
C LEU A 146 12.30 -8.43 -3.23
N THR A 147 12.24 -9.41 -4.14
CA THR A 147 11.78 -9.19 -5.52
C THR A 147 10.34 -8.70 -5.54
N ALA A 148 9.47 -9.37 -4.77
CA ALA A 148 8.07 -9.02 -4.57
C ALA A 148 7.91 -7.58 -4.01
N ALA A 149 8.68 -7.23 -2.98
CA ALA A 149 8.70 -5.89 -2.40
C ALA A 149 9.09 -4.81 -3.42
N VAL A 150 10.14 -5.04 -4.21
CA VAL A 150 10.57 -4.10 -5.27
C VAL A 150 9.50 -3.97 -6.34
N SER A 151 8.93 -5.08 -6.82
CA SER A 151 7.83 -5.06 -7.80
C SER A 151 6.61 -4.30 -7.29
N TRP A 152 6.28 -4.44 -6.01
CA TRP A 152 5.18 -3.70 -5.38
C TRP A 152 5.41 -2.19 -5.42
N VAL A 153 6.60 -1.76 -5.02
CA VAL A 153 7.02 -0.36 -5.02
C VAL A 153 6.87 0.22 -6.42
N LEU A 154 7.37 -0.49 -7.44
CA LEU A 154 7.32 -0.06 -8.84
C LEU A 154 5.89 0.03 -9.40
N GLN A 155 4.94 -0.77 -8.89
CA GLN A 155 3.54 -0.75 -9.32
C GLN A 155 2.72 0.36 -8.65
N ILE A 156 3.05 0.73 -7.40
CA ILE A 156 2.33 1.78 -6.67
C ILE A 156 2.57 3.17 -7.27
N TYR A 157 3.79 3.51 -7.67
CA TYR A 157 4.12 4.87 -8.12
C TYR A 157 3.34 5.32 -9.38
N PRO A 158 3.15 4.49 -10.42
CA PRO A 158 2.29 4.83 -11.55
C PRO A 158 0.85 5.17 -11.15
N ALA A 159 0.25 4.43 -10.22
CA ALA A 159 -1.09 4.69 -9.73
C ALA A 159 -1.19 6.05 -9.00
N LEU A 160 -0.21 6.35 -8.14
CA LEU A 160 -0.11 7.66 -7.49
C LEU A 160 0.08 8.79 -8.49
N HIS A 161 0.92 8.57 -9.51
CA HIS A 161 1.16 9.55 -10.56
C HIS A 161 -0.10 9.88 -11.34
N ARG A 162 -0.91 8.88 -11.74
CA ARG A 162 -2.18 9.10 -12.45
C ARG A 162 -3.17 9.91 -11.62
N ARG A 163 -3.33 9.57 -10.34
CA ARG A 163 -4.19 10.34 -9.40
C ARG A 163 -3.75 11.80 -9.30
N ARG A 164 -2.44 12.02 -9.20
CA ARG A 164 -1.85 13.37 -9.16
C ARG A 164 -2.08 14.14 -10.47
N VAL A 165 -1.96 13.49 -11.62
CA VAL A 165 -2.24 14.11 -12.93
C VAL A 165 -3.71 14.54 -13.02
N LEU A 166 -4.65 13.69 -12.61
CA LEU A 166 -6.08 14.02 -12.56
C LEU A 166 -6.33 15.25 -11.67
N ALA A 167 -5.76 15.28 -10.47
CA ALA A 167 -5.90 16.41 -9.56
C ALA A 167 -5.36 17.72 -10.17
N LEU A 168 -4.17 17.65 -10.79
CA LEU A 168 -3.56 18.80 -11.46
C LEU A 168 -4.35 19.27 -12.68
N GLN A 169 -4.96 18.36 -13.44
CA GLN A 169 -5.85 18.71 -14.56
C GLN A 169 -7.08 19.46 -14.05
N LEU A 170 -7.73 18.95 -13.00
CA LEU A 170 -8.88 19.59 -12.37
C LEU A 170 -8.53 20.97 -11.78
N SER A 171 -7.40 21.08 -11.07
CA SER A 171 -6.96 22.35 -10.47
C SER A 171 -6.56 23.38 -11.53
N THR A 172 -5.91 22.96 -12.62
CA THR A 172 -5.59 23.82 -13.76
C THR A 172 -6.86 24.34 -14.44
N LEU A 173 -7.83 23.46 -14.70
CA LEU A 173 -9.11 23.83 -15.28
C LEU A 173 -9.89 24.80 -14.36
N ARG A 174 -9.91 24.54 -13.05
CA ARG A 174 -10.50 25.44 -12.04
C ARG A 174 -9.81 26.80 -12.02
N GLY A 175 -8.49 26.82 -12.15
CA GLY A 175 -7.68 28.04 -12.20
C GLY A 175 -7.99 28.91 -13.40
N VAL A 176 -8.09 28.32 -14.60
CA VAL A 176 -8.44 29.04 -15.85
C VAL A 176 -9.84 29.63 -15.75
N ARG A 177 -10.83 28.86 -15.30
CA ARG A 177 -12.23 29.33 -15.17
C ARG A 177 -12.42 30.37 -14.06
N ARG A 178 -11.59 30.34 -13.01
CA ARG A 178 -11.57 31.41 -11.99
C ARG A 178 -10.99 32.71 -12.55
N ALA A 179 -9.98 32.63 -13.42
CA ALA A 179 -9.37 33.80 -14.04
C ALA A 179 -10.27 34.43 -15.11
N ASP A 180 -11.04 33.62 -15.84
CA ASP A 180 -12.04 34.08 -16.79
C ASP A 180 -13.41 33.41 -16.53
N PRO A 181 -14.27 34.05 -15.70
CA PRO A 181 -15.60 33.54 -15.37
C PRO A 181 -16.56 33.45 -16.56
N THR A 182 -16.22 34.00 -17.73
CA THR A 182 -17.06 33.88 -18.93
C THR A 182 -16.99 32.50 -19.56
N LEU A 183 -15.95 31.72 -19.24
CA LEU A 183 -15.79 30.32 -19.66
C LEU A 183 -16.73 29.42 -18.84
N GLY A 184 -17.98 29.33 -19.29
CA GLY A 184 -18.96 28.36 -18.79
C GLY A 184 -18.65 26.93 -19.21
N ILE A 185 -19.45 25.96 -18.72
CA ILE A 185 -19.28 24.55 -19.08
C ILE A 185 -19.30 24.30 -20.60
N ASP A 186 -20.11 25.05 -21.34
CA ASP A 186 -20.24 24.95 -22.80
C ASP A 186 -18.96 25.38 -23.55
N SER A 187 -18.03 26.05 -22.87
CA SER A 187 -16.73 26.42 -23.43
C SER A 187 -15.69 25.31 -23.27
N ILE A 188 -15.98 24.28 -22.47
CA ILE A 188 -15.07 23.16 -22.23
C ILE A 188 -15.29 22.11 -23.32
N PRO A 189 -14.24 21.71 -24.06
CA PRO A 189 -14.35 20.63 -25.02
C PRO A 189 -14.85 19.32 -24.37
N SER A 190 -15.78 18.63 -25.03
CA SER A 190 -16.43 17.42 -24.50
C SER A 190 -15.46 16.25 -24.29
N ASP A 191 -14.36 16.21 -25.04
CA ASP A 191 -13.25 15.27 -24.90
C ASP A 191 -12.46 15.49 -23.59
N VAL A 192 -12.31 16.73 -23.14
CA VAL A 192 -11.70 17.04 -21.83
C VAL A 192 -12.58 16.50 -20.69
N LEU A 193 -13.90 16.70 -20.76
CA LEU A 193 -14.83 16.17 -19.77
C LEU A 193 -14.86 14.64 -19.77
N THR A 194 -14.87 14.02 -20.95
CA THR A 194 -14.79 12.55 -21.09
C THR A 194 -13.45 12.02 -20.57
N GLY A 195 -12.36 12.75 -20.80
CA GLY A 195 -11.03 12.45 -20.26
C GLY A 195 -11.00 12.45 -18.73
N ILE A 196 -11.66 13.43 -18.10
CA ILE A 196 -11.83 13.48 -16.63
C ILE A 196 -12.62 12.26 -16.14
N ALA A 197 -13.72 11.90 -16.79
CA ALA A 197 -14.51 10.72 -16.42
C ALA A 197 -13.66 9.44 -16.46
N ASN A 198 -12.90 9.24 -17.54
CA ASN A 198 -12.01 8.09 -17.69
C ASN A 198 -10.90 8.06 -16.63
N ALA A 199 -10.31 9.21 -16.30
CA ALA A 199 -9.30 9.32 -15.27
C ALA A 199 -9.86 9.01 -13.86
N VAL A 200 -11.13 9.36 -13.57
CA VAL A 200 -11.81 8.98 -12.32
C VAL A 200 -12.05 7.47 -12.27
N VAL A 201 -12.45 6.85 -13.39
CA VAL A 201 -12.58 5.38 -13.49
C VAL A 201 -11.24 4.68 -13.27
N GLU A 202 -10.16 5.22 -13.85
CA GLU A 202 -8.81 4.69 -13.65
C GLU A 202 -8.37 4.83 -12.18
N ALA A 203 -8.64 5.97 -11.54
CA ALA A 203 -8.39 6.17 -10.13
C ALA A 203 -9.16 5.18 -9.24
N ARG A 204 -10.44 4.91 -9.55
CA ARG A 204 -11.24 3.87 -8.87
C ARG A 204 -10.60 2.49 -9.00
N ASN A 205 -10.17 2.11 -10.21
CA ASN A 205 -9.49 0.85 -10.43
C ASN A 205 -8.17 0.78 -9.64
N ASP A 206 -7.41 1.88 -9.59
CA ASP A 206 -6.17 1.98 -8.83
C ASP A 206 -6.39 1.79 -7.32
N PHE A 207 -7.47 2.34 -6.75
CA PHE A 207 -7.84 2.07 -5.34
C PHE A 207 -8.21 0.61 -5.09
N THR A 208 -8.83 -0.05 -6.06
CA THR A 208 -9.20 -1.46 -5.96
C THR A 208 -7.95 -2.35 -5.99
N GLN A 209 -7.03 -2.08 -6.92
CA GLN A 209 -5.81 -2.90 -7.10
C GLN A 209 -4.74 -2.58 -6.05
N TYR A 210 -4.61 -1.31 -5.67
CA TYR A 210 -3.55 -0.81 -4.79
C TYR A 210 -4.15 -0.02 -3.62
N GLY A 211 -4.96 -0.67 -2.78
CA GLY A 211 -5.62 -0.01 -1.65
C GLY A 211 -4.65 0.69 -0.68
N ALA A 212 -3.39 0.25 -0.61
CA ALA A 212 -2.34 0.95 0.14
C ALA A 212 -2.12 2.41 -0.32
N THR A 213 -2.44 2.74 -1.58
CA THR A 213 -2.36 4.10 -2.13
C THR A 213 -3.35 5.06 -1.49
N TYR A 214 -4.41 4.57 -0.83
CA TYR A 214 -5.30 5.41 -0.02
C TYR A 214 -4.52 6.14 1.07
N TYR A 215 -3.50 5.50 1.64
CA TYR A 215 -2.76 6.06 2.75
C TYR A 215 -1.66 7.06 2.31
N PHE A 216 -1.58 7.38 1.02
CA PHE A 216 -0.65 8.37 0.50
C PHE A 216 -1.30 9.76 0.53
N ARG A 217 -0.60 10.72 1.13
CA ARG A 217 -1.06 12.10 1.26
C ARG A 217 -0.25 13.03 0.38
N ASP A 218 -0.94 13.77 -0.47
CA ASP A 218 -0.38 14.88 -1.22
C ASP A 218 -0.29 16.12 -0.32
N VAL A 219 0.84 16.84 -0.37
CA VAL A 219 1.05 18.05 0.45
C VAL A 219 0.34 19.26 -0.16
N GLU A 220 0.26 19.31 -1.49
CA GLU A 220 -0.35 20.38 -2.25
C GLU A 220 -1.83 20.03 -2.50
N ALA A 221 -2.75 20.90 -2.08
CA ALA A 221 -4.18 20.70 -2.31
C ALA A 221 -4.49 20.59 -3.82
N ASP A 222 -3.81 21.36 -4.66
CA ASP A 222 -3.99 21.36 -6.12
C ASP A 222 -3.52 20.05 -6.79
N ALA A 223 -2.69 19.27 -6.11
CA ALA A 223 -2.22 17.95 -6.53
C ALA A 223 -2.98 16.80 -5.85
N SER A 224 -3.89 17.11 -4.93
CA SER A 224 -4.64 16.14 -4.16
C SER A 224 -5.93 15.76 -4.86
N LEU A 225 -6.09 14.47 -5.15
CA LEU A 225 -7.36 13.96 -5.66
C LEU A 225 -8.51 14.21 -4.69
N ALA A 226 -8.24 14.13 -3.38
CA ALA A 226 -9.24 14.32 -2.34
C ALA A 226 -9.83 15.73 -2.36
N ALA A 227 -9.02 16.76 -2.61
CA ALA A 227 -9.48 18.14 -2.73
C ALA A 227 -10.13 18.45 -4.10
N SER A 228 -9.64 17.82 -5.17
CA SER A 228 -10.08 18.13 -6.54
C SER A 228 -11.36 17.41 -6.96
N LEU A 229 -11.73 16.29 -6.31
CA LEU A 229 -12.98 15.56 -6.61
C LEU A 229 -14.24 16.42 -6.45
N VAL A 230 -14.25 17.36 -5.51
CA VAL A 230 -15.36 18.32 -5.34
C VAL A 230 -15.58 19.10 -6.64
N TYR A 231 -14.49 19.58 -7.26
CA TYR A 231 -14.59 20.30 -8.52
C TYR A 231 -15.06 19.42 -9.69
N ALA A 232 -14.72 18.12 -9.69
CA ALA A 232 -15.26 17.18 -10.67
C ALA A 232 -16.80 17.05 -10.55
N THR A 233 -17.35 17.03 -9.34
CA THR A 233 -18.81 17.03 -9.11
C THR A 233 -19.47 18.35 -9.51
N GLU A 234 -18.83 19.48 -9.27
CA GLU A 234 -19.29 20.80 -9.73
C GLU A 234 -19.40 20.84 -11.26
N LEU A 235 -18.37 20.36 -11.97
CA LEU A 235 -18.37 20.26 -13.43
C LEU A 235 -19.48 19.35 -13.95
N ALA A 236 -19.67 18.20 -13.32
CA ALA A 236 -20.71 17.25 -13.72
C ALA A 236 -22.12 17.83 -13.55
N THR A 237 -22.34 18.59 -12.46
CA THR A 237 -23.61 19.27 -12.18
C THR A 237 -23.87 20.37 -13.20
N GLU A 238 -22.88 21.22 -13.49
CA GLU A 238 -23.01 22.28 -14.51
C GLU A 238 -23.26 21.69 -15.90
N ALA A 239 -22.59 20.58 -16.23
CA ALA A 239 -22.75 19.88 -17.50
C ALA A 239 -24.16 19.30 -17.69
N ALA A 240 -24.88 18.94 -16.62
CA ALA A 240 -26.25 18.45 -16.71
C ALA A 240 -27.23 19.50 -17.26
N ASP A 241 -26.95 20.79 -17.03
CA ASP A 241 -27.76 21.92 -17.49
C ASP A 241 -27.37 22.42 -18.89
N SER A 242 -26.35 21.81 -19.52
CA SER A 242 -25.89 22.18 -20.86
C SER A 242 -26.92 21.88 -21.95
N LYS A 243 -26.98 22.75 -22.95
CA LYS A 243 -27.80 22.51 -24.15
C LYS A 243 -27.16 21.48 -25.09
N ASP A 244 -25.86 21.23 -24.97
CA ASP A 244 -25.14 20.27 -25.80
C ASP A 244 -25.29 18.85 -25.23
N ASP A 245 -25.82 17.95 -26.06
CA ASP A 245 -26.04 16.54 -25.72
C ASP A 245 -24.73 15.82 -25.35
N GLN A 246 -23.61 16.17 -25.99
CA GLN A 246 -22.30 15.58 -25.70
C GLN A 246 -21.77 16.01 -24.33
N ILE A 247 -21.97 17.28 -23.97
CA ILE A 247 -21.56 17.81 -22.66
C ILE A 247 -22.41 17.18 -21.56
N ARG A 248 -23.74 17.08 -21.75
CA ARG A 248 -24.61 16.38 -20.79
C ARG A 248 -24.21 14.91 -20.61
N LEU A 249 -23.87 14.22 -21.70
CA LEU A 249 -23.40 12.83 -21.63
C LEU A 249 -22.08 12.73 -20.86
N ALA A 250 -21.10 13.58 -21.15
CA ALA A 250 -19.82 13.60 -20.45
C ALA A 250 -20.00 13.91 -18.95
N GLY A 251 -20.87 14.86 -18.60
CA GLY A 251 -21.24 15.16 -17.21
C GLY A 251 -21.87 13.96 -16.48
N ALA A 252 -22.76 13.23 -17.15
CA ALA A 252 -23.34 11.99 -16.61
C ALA A 252 -22.28 10.90 -16.40
N MET A 253 -21.29 10.79 -17.30
CA MET A 253 -20.15 9.87 -17.13
C MET A 253 -19.28 10.24 -15.93
N ILE A 254 -18.98 11.53 -15.72
CA ILE A 254 -18.25 11.99 -14.53
C ILE A 254 -19.04 11.66 -13.26
N THR A 255 -20.35 11.95 -13.24
CA THR A 255 -21.23 11.63 -12.10
C THR A 255 -21.16 10.14 -11.75
N SER A 256 -21.39 9.27 -12.74
CA SER A 256 -21.34 7.82 -12.53
C SER A 256 -19.97 7.32 -12.09
N ALA A 257 -18.88 7.87 -12.64
CA ALA A 257 -17.52 7.51 -12.25
C ALA A 257 -17.21 7.94 -10.81
N VAL A 258 -17.61 9.15 -10.42
CA VAL A 258 -17.43 9.68 -9.07
C VAL A 258 -18.28 8.94 -8.05
N ASP A 259 -19.53 8.62 -8.36
CA ASP A 259 -20.40 7.80 -7.48
C ASP A 259 -19.81 6.42 -7.25
N SER A 260 -19.28 5.79 -8.31
CA SER A 260 -18.64 4.47 -8.22
C SER A 260 -17.36 4.51 -7.39
N LEU A 261 -16.57 5.59 -7.50
CA LEU A 261 -15.40 5.82 -6.66
C LEU A 261 -15.80 6.08 -5.20
N ALA A 262 -16.81 6.93 -4.96
CA ALA A 262 -17.30 7.23 -3.63
C ALA A 262 -17.83 5.98 -2.91
N THR A 263 -18.56 5.11 -3.62
CA THR A 263 -19.02 3.83 -3.09
C THR A 263 -17.84 2.98 -2.60
N LEU A 264 -16.79 2.84 -3.44
CA LEU A 264 -15.57 2.12 -3.05
C LEU A 264 -14.88 2.76 -1.83
N LEU A 265 -14.77 4.09 -1.80
CA LEU A 265 -14.14 4.81 -0.69
C LEU A 265 -14.91 4.64 0.62
N SER A 266 -16.24 4.68 0.55
CA SER A 266 -17.15 4.47 1.68
C SER A 266 -17.03 3.05 2.24
N GLU A 267 -17.12 2.02 1.39
CA GLU A 267 -17.16 0.61 1.81
C GLU A 267 -15.80 0.12 2.33
N GLU A 268 -14.71 0.42 1.62
CA GLU A 268 -13.40 -0.19 1.89
C GLU A 268 -12.54 0.60 2.88
N PHE A 269 -12.64 1.93 2.89
CA PHE A 269 -11.67 2.78 3.60
C PHE A 269 -12.30 3.60 4.72
N LEU A 270 -13.38 4.33 4.44
CA LEU A 270 -14.00 5.26 5.38
C LEU A 270 -14.96 4.56 6.35
N GLN A 271 -15.59 3.45 5.93
CA GLN A 271 -16.67 2.77 6.67
C GLN A 271 -17.76 3.76 7.10
N PHE A 272 -18.19 4.58 6.14
CA PHE A 272 -19.07 5.73 6.37
C PHE A 272 -20.28 5.69 5.43
N ASP A 273 -21.48 5.58 6.01
CA ASP A 273 -22.73 5.68 5.26
C ASP A 273 -23.07 7.15 4.99
N GLY A 274 -23.05 7.54 3.72
CA GLY A 274 -23.39 8.88 3.26
C GLY A 274 -23.61 8.94 1.77
N ASP A 275 -24.17 10.04 1.28
CA ASP A 275 -24.23 10.30 -0.16
C ASP A 275 -22.84 10.62 -0.74
N THR A 276 -22.72 10.63 -2.07
CA THR A 276 -21.46 10.89 -2.76
C THR A 276 -20.76 12.17 -2.28
N ALA A 277 -21.52 13.24 -2.04
CA ALA A 277 -20.97 14.51 -1.58
C ALA A 277 -20.38 14.40 -0.15
N ALA A 278 -21.10 13.74 0.76
CA ALA A 278 -20.62 13.50 2.12
C ALA A 278 -19.37 12.60 2.13
N VAL A 279 -19.32 11.57 1.28
CA VAL A 279 -18.15 10.70 1.15
C VAL A 279 -16.94 11.45 0.61
N ILE A 280 -17.10 12.27 -0.43
CA ILE A 280 -16.00 13.10 -0.97
C ILE A 280 -15.47 14.06 0.10
N LYS A 281 -16.37 14.69 0.86
CA LYS A 281 -15.98 15.57 1.96
C LYS A 281 -15.22 14.81 3.05
N ALA A 282 -15.72 13.65 3.48
CA ALA A 282 -15.05 12.81 4.46
C ALA A 282 -13.66 12.35 3.95
N TYR A 283 -13.54 12.04 2.65
CA TYR A 283 -12.27 11.70 2.02
C TYR A 283 -11.27 12.87 2.06
N ALA A 284 -11.70 14.10 1.74
CA ALA A 284 -10.89 15.31 1.84
C ALA A 284 -10.43 15.59 3.29
N GLU A 285 -11.35 15.47 4.25
CA GLU A 285 -11.06 15.64 5.69
C GLU A 285 -10.05 14.61 6.21
N ASP A 286 -10.21 13.34 5.83
CA ASP A 286 -9.29 12.27 6.23
C ASP A 286 -7.87 12.46 5.67
N HIS A 287 -7.77 13.18 4.55
CA HIS A 287 -6.51 13.61 3.91
C HIS A 287 -6.04 15.01 4.36
N ARG A 288 -6.73 15.64 5.32
CA ARG A 288 -6.43 16.99 5.86
C ARG A 288 -6.45 18.11 4.83
N HIS A 289 -7.27 17.98 3.79
CA HIS A 289 -7.59 19.10 2.92
C HIS A 289 -8.88 19.73 3.42
N HIS A 290 -8.76 20.92 4.00
CA HIS A 290 -9.88 21.80 4.32
C HIS A 290 -10.06 22.80 3.18
N ASP A 291 -11.30 23.03 2.77
CA ASP A 291 -11.70 24.20 1.98
C ASP A 291 -11.64 25.50 2.80
#